data_AF-A0A5E7YUU2-F1
#
_entry.id   AF-A0A5E7YUU2-F1
#
_cell.length_a   1.000
_cell.length_b   1.000
_cell.length_c   1.000
_cell.angle_alpha   90.00
_cell.angle_beta   90.00
_cell.angle_gamma   90.00
#
_symmetry.space_group_name_H-M   'P 1'
#
loop_
_entity.id
_entity.type
_entity.pdbx_description
1 polymer ?
#
loop_
_entity_poly.entity_id
_entity_poly.type
_entity_poly.pdbx_seq_one_letter_code
_entity_poly.pdbx_strand_id
1 'polypeptide(L)'
;MKWIVAAVFIWLAWHYLRPKPKAKPERAAVTDEAEARSILGIDRTADADAIRSAHRRLIASVHPDRGGSTDLTRRVNAARDLLLKRTR
;
A
#
# COMPACT_ATOMS: atom_id res chain seq x y z
N MET A 1 -0.44 -31.12 -35.74
CA MET A 1 0.02 -29.81 -36.28
C MET A 1 -0.86 -28.63 -35.88
N LYS A 2 -2.20 -28.71 -35.93
CA LYS A 2 -3.11 -27.59 -35.63
C LYS A 2 -3.03 -27.04 -34.18
N TRP A 3 -2.78 -27.91 -33.21
CA TRP A 3 -2.70 -27.53 -31.78
C TRP A 3 -1.45 -26.71 -31.42
N ILE A 4 -0.36 -26.86 -32.18
CA ILE A 4 0.90 -26.13 -31.93
C ILE A 4 0.71 -24.65 -32.30
N VAL A 5 0.03 -24.38 -33.42
CA VAL A 5 -0.29 -23.02 -33.86
C VAL A 5 -1.20 -22.32 -32.85
N ALA A 6 -2.24 -23.00 -32.38
CA ALA A 6 -3.12 -22.48 -31.33
C ALA A 6 -2.37 -22.19 -30.01
N ALA A 7 -1.46 -23.09 -29.59
CA ALA A 7 -0.63 -22.88 -28.41
C ALA A 7 0.30 -21.67 -28.53
N VAL A 8 0.89 -21.44 -29.71
CA VAL A 8 1.73 -20.27 -29.99
C VAL A 8 0.92 -18.98 -29.98
N PHE A 9 -0.30 -18.97 -30.52
CA PHE A 9 -1.19 -17.79 -30.44
C PHE A 9 -1.63 -17.49 -29.02
N ILE A 10 -1.95 -18.51 -28.21
CA ILE A 10 -2.28 -18.33 -26.80
C ILE A 10 -1.06 -17.80 -26.03
N TRP A 11 0.14 -18.34 -26.29
CA TRP A 11 1.38 -17.89 -25.65
C TRP A 11 1.74 -16.45 -26.04
N LEU A 12 1.63 -16.09 -27.33
CA LEU A 12 1.83 -14.72 -27.82
C LEU A 12 0.80 -13.76 -27.23
N ALA A 13 -0.48 -14.16 -27.19
CA ALA A 13 -1.53 -13.38 -26.56
C ALA A 13 -1.23 -13.17 -25.07
N TRP A 14 -0.88 -14.21 -24.31
CA TRP A 14 -0.50 -14.07 -22.91
C TRP A 14 0.75 -13.20 -22.69
N HIS A 15 1.68 -13.22 -23.64
CA HIS A 15 2.89 -12.41 -23.56
C HIS A 15 2.61 -10.92 -23.88
N TYR A 16 1.71 -10.65 -24.84
CA TYR A 16 1.40 -9.28 -25.29
C TYR A 16 0.23 -8.61 -24.57
N LEU A 17 -0.72 -9.38 -24.04
CA LEU A 17 -1.90 -8.87 -23.33
C LEU A 17 -1.70 -8.80 -21.82
N ARG A 18 -0.45 -8.75 -21.34
CA ARG A 18 -0.19 -8.46 -19.92
C ARG A 18 -0.72 -7.06 -19.60
N PRO A 19 -1.78 -6.92 -18.78
CA PRO A 19 -2.29 -5.61 -18.44
C PRO A 19 -1.17 -4.83 -17.74
N LYS A 20 -0.86 -3.63 -18.25
CA LYS A 20 0.12 -2.75 -17.61
C LYS A 20 -0.32 -2.53 -16.16
N PRO A 21 0.54 -2.77 -15.16
CA PRO A 21 0.18 -2.52 -13.77
C PRO A 21 -0.25 -1.06 -13.66
N LYS A 22 -1.48 -0.82 -13.19
CA LYS A 22 -2.00 0.55 -13.00
C LYS A 22 -0.98 1.29 -12.12
N ALA A 23 -0.41 2.37 -12.67
CA ALA A 23 0.55 3.19 -11.94
C ALA A 23 -0.07 3.58 -10.60
N LYS A 24 0.53 3.10 -9.51
CA LYS A 24 0.10 3.39 -8.14
C LYS A 24 0.15 4.92 -8.01
N PRO A 25 -0.93 5.60 -7.58
CA PRO A 25 -0.93 7.05 -7.50
C PRO A 25 0.22 7.49 -6.60
N GLU A 26 1.14 8.26 -7.18
CA GLU A 26 2.38 8.78 -6.57
C GLU A 26 2.11 9.57 -5.27
N ARG A 27 0.87 10.06 -5.11
CA ARG A 27 0.36 10.81 -3.94
C ARG A 27 0.32 10.06 -2.60
N ALA A 28 0.76 8.80 -2.52
CA ALA A 28 0.79 8.04 -1.26
C ALA A 28 2.21 7.72 -0.76
N ALA A 29 3.25 8.33 -1.32
CA ALA A 29 4.59 8.25 -0.76
C ALA A 29 4.68 9.19 0.45
N VAL A 30 4.42 8.66 1.65
CA VAL A 30 4.79 9.34 2.90
C VAL A 30 6.30 9.16 3.05
N THR A 31 7.06 10.24 2.90
CA THR A 31 8.54 10.22 2.94
C THR A 31 9.10 10.93 4.16
N ASP A 32 8.31 11.79 4.80
CA ASP A 32 8.68 12.50 6.02
C ASP A 32 8.18 11.74 7.27
N GLU A 33 9.08 11.54 8.23
CA GLU A 33 8.73 10.90 9.50
C GLU A 33 7.81 11.76 10.37
N ALA A 34 7.93 13.10 10.29
CA ALA A 34 7.06 13.99 11.05
C ALA A 34 5.62 13.92 10.51
N GLU A 35 5.46 13.94 9.19
CA GLU A 35 4.18 13.66 8.53
C GLU A 35 3.64 12.28 8.91
N ALA A 36 4.46 11.22 8.85
CA ALA A 36 4.01 9.87 9.22
C ALA A 36 3.52 9.77 10.68
N ARG A 37 4.22 10.43 11.61
CA ARG A 37 3.81 10.50 13.03
C ARG A 37 2.51 11.28 13.20
N SER A 38 2.36 12.39 12.48
CA SER A 38 1.12 13.18 12.44
C SER A 38 -0.06 12.35 11.92
N ILE A 39 0.13 11.61 10.82
CA ILE A 39 -0.89 10.70 10.26
C ILE A 39 -1.32 9.65 11.29
N LEU A 40 -0.38 9.05 12.03
CA LEU A 40 -0.69 8.05 13.06
C LEU A 40 -1.15 8.66 14.40
N GLY A 41 -1.02 9.97 14.59
CA GLY A 41 -1.34 10.66 15.84
C GLY A 41 -0.45 10.21 17.01
N ILE A 42 0.86 10.03 16.76
CA ILE A 42 1.82 9.57 17.76
C ILE A 42 2.97 10.57 17.93
N ASP A 43 3.60 10.54 19.11
CA ASP A 43 4.73 11.41 19.43
C ASP A 43 6.05 10.92 18.79
N ARG A 44 7.06 11.80 18.75
CA ARG A 44 8.42 11.49 18.30
C ARG A 44 9.10 10.40 19.13
N THR A 45 8.75 10.28 20.40
CA THR A 45 9.26 9.29 21.35
C THR A 45 8.57 7.93 21.27
N ALA A 46 7.54 7.77 20.43
CA ALA A 46 6.80 6.53 20.30
C ALA A 46 7.67 5.38 19.76
N ASP A 47 7.56 4.22 20.39
CA ASP A 47 8.26 3.00 20.00
C ASP A 47 7.52 2.21 18.89
N ALA A 48 8.14 1.10 18.46
CA ALA A 48 7.59 0.24 17.43
C ALA A 48 6.23 -0.39 17.81
N ASP A 49 5.95 -0.60 19.09
CA ASP A 49 4.68 -1.15 19.56
C ASP A 49 3.57 -0.10 19.56
N ALA A 50 3.90 1.14 19.96
CA ALA A 50 3.02 2.30 19.86
C ALA A 50 2.65 2.59 18.40
N ILE A 51 3.60 2.52 17.47
CA ILE A 51 3.36 2.64 16.02
C ILE A 51 2.33 1.59 15.55
N ARG A 52 2.56 0.32 15.89
CA ARG A 52 1.65 -0.78 15.51
C ARG A 52 0.26 -0.63 16.13
N SER A 53 0.20 -0.21 17.39
CA SER A 53 -1.04 0.02 18.12
C SER A 53 -1.87 1.15 17.51
N ALA A 54 -1.25 2.30 17.24
CA ALA A 54 -1.88 3.45 16.60
C ALA A 54 -2.41 3.11 15.20
N HIS A 55 -1.60 2.41 14.40
CA HIS A 55 -2.00 1.94 13.08
C HIS A 55 -3.24 1.06 13.13
N ARG A 56 -3.32 0.08 14.05
CA ARG A 56 -4.50 -0.81 14.15
C ARG A 56 -5.77 -0.03 14.46
N ARG A 57 -5.70 0.93 15.40
CA ARG A 57 -6.85 1.78 15.76
C ARG A 57 -7.29 2.63 14.56
N LEU A 58 -6.34 3.21 13.85
CA LEU A 58 -6.63 4.11 12.73
C LEU A 58 -7.15 3.34 11.52
N ILE A 59 -6.59 2.19 11.18
CA ILE A 59 -7.10 1.34 10.09
C ILE A 59 -8.55 0.92 10.36
N ALA A 60 -8.89 0.59 11.60
CA ALA A 60 -10.26 0.21 11.93
C ALA A 60 -11.27 1.33 11.63
N SER A 61 -10.87 2.61 11.73
CA SER A 61 -11.72 3.77 11.43
C SER A 61 -11.66 4.23 9.98
N VAL A 62 -10.51 4.12 9.29
CA VAL A 62 -10.35 4.62 7.91
C VAL A 62 -10.67 3.60 6.83
N HIS A 63 -11.01 2.36 7.19
CA HIS A 63 -11.26 1.28 6.24
C HIS A 63 -12.49 1.57 5.36
N PRO A 64 -12.42 1.32 4.03
CA PRO A 64 -13.54 1.56 3.12
C PRO A 64 -14.82 0.80 3.49
N ASP A 65 -14.70 -0.41 4.03
CA ASP A 65 -15.86 -1.21 4.48
C ASP A 65 -16.67 -0.55 5.61
N ARG A 66 -16.10 0.44 6.30
CA ARG A 66 -16.79 1.23 7.34
C ARG A 66 -17.09 2.66 6.89
N GLY A 67 -17.10 2.92 5.58
CA GLY A 67 -17.31 4.25 5.01
C GLY A 67 -16.05 5.13 4.97
N GLY A 68 -14.88 4.54 5.21
CA GLY A 68 -13.59 5.21 5.05
C GLY A 68 -13.12 5.30 3.59
N SER A 69 -11.86 5.71 3.39
CA SER A 69 -11.30 5.91 2.05
C SER A 69 -10.12 4.97 1.82
N THR A 70 -10.09 4.35 0.63
CA THR A 70 -8.95 3.56 0.14
C THR A 70 -7.68 4.41 0.11
N ASP A 71 -7.78 5.70 -0.22
CA ASP A 71 -6.64 6.61 -0.27
C ASP A 71 -6.10 6.90 1.12
N LEU A 72 -6.98 7.11 2.09
CA LEU A 72 -6.61 7.34 3.48
C LEU A 72 -5.98 6.09 4.09
N THR A 73 -6.58 4.92 3.85
CA THR A 73 -6.02 3.62 4.24
C THR A 73 -4.61 3.44 3.66
N ARG A 74 -4.38 3.79 2.40
CA ARG A 74 -3.04 3.73 1.78
C ARG A 74 -2.04 4.66 2.48
N ARG A 75 -2.44 5.89 2.83
CA ARG A 75 -1.55 6.82 3.56
C ARG A 75 -1.20 6.31 4.96
N VAL A 76 -2.17 5.76 5.69
CA VAL A 76 -1.94 5.17 7.02
C VAL A 76 -0.99 3.97 6.96
N ASN A 77 -1.12 3.14 5.92
CA ASN A 77 -0.20 2.03 5.67
C ASN A 77 1.21 2.53 5.37
N ALA A 78 1.34 3.53 4.48
CA ALA A 78 2.63 4.12 4.14
C ALA A 78 3.33 4.76 5.35
N ALA A 79 2.59 5.48 6.20
CA ALA A 79 3.11 6.08 7.43
C ALA A 79 3.69 5.02 8.40
N ARG A 80 2.97 3.91 8.62
CA ARG A 80 3.47 2.79 9.42
C ARG A 80 4.76 2.23 8.84
N ASP A 81 4.77 1.94 7.54
CA ASP A 81 5.90 1.29 6.88
C ASP A 81 7.16 2.14 6.95
N LEU A 82 7.03 3.47 6.78
CA LEU A 82 8.13 4.41 6.93
C LEU A 82 8.72 4.37 8.35
N LEU A 83 7.86 4.50 9.37
CA LEU A 83 8.32 4.58 10.75
C LEU A 83 8.92 3.26 11.23
N LEU A 84 8.31 2.12 10.91
CA LEU A 84 8.86 0.81 11.27
C LEU A 84 10.20 0.54 10.57
N LYS A 85 10.38 1.02 9.33
CA LYS A 85 11.68 0.93 8.65
C LYS A 85 12.77 1.75 9.34
N ARG A 86 12.40 2.87 9.98
CA ARG A 86 13.33 3.77 10.66
C ARG A 86 13.65 3.34 12.09
N THR A 87 12.67 2.77 12.79
CA THR A 87 12.81 2.30 14.18
C THR A 87 13.50 0.94 14.29
N ARG A 88 13.78 0.27 13.16
CA ARG A 88 14.54 -0.99 13.11
C ARG A 88 16.04 -0.74 13.14
#